data_AF-A0A7C3HBW8-F1
#
_entry.id   AF-A0A7C3HBW8-F1
#
_cell.length_a   1.000
_cell.length_b   1.000
_cell.length_c   1.000
_cell.angle_alpha   90.00
_cell.angle_beta   90.00
_cell.angle_gamma   90.00
#
_symmetry.space_group_name_H-M   'P 1'
#
loop_
_entity.id
_entity.type
_entity.pdbx_description
1 polymer ?
#
loop_
_entity_poly.entity_id
_entity_poly.type
_entity_poly.pdbx_seq_one_letter_code
_entity_poly.pdbx_strand_id
1 'polypeptide(L)'
;MSNVLHQYARHGRLPVEDVETGLQLAHRLRIKIIGDIFLHRRAIAIAQQWRLPATYDAHYLAIAERYQAQFWTTDKRLVSAVGTDLTWVRLWTAAPE
;
A
#
# COMPACT_ATOMS: atom_id res chain seq x y z
N MET A 1 -4.92 6.47 4.87
CA MET A 1 -6.17 6.89 4.18
C MET A 1 -6.59 8.31 4.55
N SER A 2 -6.72 8.64 5.83
CA SER A 2 -7.03 10.01 6.30
C SER A 2 -6.12 11.08 5.69
N ASN A 3 -4.79 10.86 5.68
CA ASN A 3 -3.86 11.80 5.04
C ASN A 3 -4.17 12.04 3.55
N VAL A 4 -4.53 11.00 2.79
CA VAL A 4 -4.82 11.15 1.35
C VAL A 4 -6.09 11.98 1.14
N LEU A 5 -7.16 11.69 1.89
CA LEU A 5 -8.42 12.45 1.81
C LEU A 5 -8.21 13.91 2.23
N HIS A 6 -7.45 14.16 3.31
CA HIS A 6 -7.09 15.50 3.74
C HIS A 6 -6.29 16.25 2.67
N GLN A 7 -5.31 15.59 2.04
CA GLN A 7 -4.54 16.19 0.95
C GLN A 7 -5.41 16.50 -0.26
N TYR A 8 -6.38 15.65 -0.61
CA TYR A 8 -7.28 15.93 -1.72
C TYR A 8 -8.17 17.14 -1.44
N ALA A 9 -8.71 17.26 -0.23
CA ALA A 9 -9.46 18.43 0.18
C ALA A 9 -8.61 19.70 0.17
N ARG A 10 -7.40 19.64 0.73
CA ARG A 10 -6.46 20.77 0.75
C ARG A 10 -6.08 21.28 -0.64
N HIS A 11 -6.05 20.40 -1.64
CA HIS A 11 -5.76 20.76 -3.03
C HIS A 11 -7.02 20.99 -3.87
N GLY A 12 -8.22 21.07 -3.26
CA GLY A 12 -9.49 21.33 -3.95
C GLY A 12 -9.95 20.21 -4.89
N ARG A 13 -9.42 18.99 -4.74
CA ARG A 13 -9.78 17.82 -5.56
C ARG A 13 -10.95 17.01 -4.99
N LEU A 14 -11.34 17.31 -3.75
CA LEU A 14 -12.47 16.74 -3.04
C LEU A 14 -13.07 17.84 -2.16
N PRO A 15 -14.40 18.05 -2.15
CA PRO A 15 -15.04 18.94 -1.18
C PRO A 15 -14.72 18.51 0.26
N VAL A 16 -14.58 19.47 1.18
CA VAL A 16 -14.20 19.16 2.57
C VAL A 16 -15.31 18.36 3.26
N GLU A 17 -16.56 18.67 2.94
CA GLU A 17 -17.77 17.97 3.38
C GLU A 17 -17.80 16.49 2.93
N ASP A 18 -17.14 16.16 1.82
CA ASP A 18 -17.09 14.79 1.28
C ASP A 18 -15.97 13.94 1.90
N VAL A 19 -15.05 14.54 2.65
CA VAL A 19 -13.93 13.82 3.31
C VAL A 19 -14.46 12.77 4.28
N GLU A 20 -15.44 13.13 5.11
CA GLU A 20 -16.04 12.21 6.08
C GLU A 20 -16.82 11.09 5.39
N THR A 21 -17.57 11.41 4.33
CA THR A 21 -18.24 10.40 3.51
C THR A 21 -17.24 9.43 2.89
N GLY A 22 -16.14 9.93 2.34
CA GLY A 22 -15.05 9.11 1.79
C GLY A 22 -14.42 8.20 2.86
N LEU A 23 -14.22 8.72 4.08
CA LEU A 23 -13.69 7.93 5.19
C LEU A 23 -14.67 6.82 5.62
N GLN A 24 -15.96 7.13 5.71
CA GLN A 24 -17.01 6.15 6.03
C GLN A 24 -17.11 5.05 4.97
N LEU A 25 -17.11 5.40 3.69
CA LEU A 25 -17.13 4.42 2.59
C LEU A 25 -15.92 3.51 2.66
N ALA A 26 -14.74 4.08 2.91
CA ALA A 26 -13.54 3.29 2.99
C ALA A 26 -13.45 2.43 4.26
N HIS A 27 -14.09 2.83 5.36
CA HIS A 27 -14.24 1.98 6.54
C HIS A 27 -15.20 0.80 6.32
N ARG A 28 -16.18 0.94 5.41
CA ARG A 28 -17.07 -0.17 5.01
C ARG A 28 -16.38 -1.20 4.13
N LEU A 29 -15.21 -0.87 3.56
CA LEU A 29 -14.36 -1.88 2.95
C LEU A 29 -13.97 -2.87 4.04
N ARG A 30 -14.11 -4.17 3.77
CA ARG A 30 -13.79 -5.25 4.72
C ARG A 30 -12.27 -5.44 4.86
N ILE A 31 -11.57 -4.37 5.23
CA ILE A 31 -10.12 -4.33 5.41
C ILE A 31 -9.82 -4.86 6.81
N LYS A 32 -8.99 -5.90 6.87
CA LYS A 32 -8.45 -6.41 8.13
C LYS A 32 -7.13 -5.70 8.44
N ILE A 33 -7.03 -5.10 9.62
CA ILE A 33 -5.78 -4.53 10.11
C ILE A 33 -4.98 -5.66 10.75
N ILE A 34 -3.72 -5.81 10.32
CA ILE A 34 -2.81 -6.86 10.79
C ILE A 34 -1.53 -6.17 11.24
N GLY A 35 -1.10 -6.44 12.47
CA GLY A 35 0.11 -5.87 13.05
C GLY A 35 0.68 -6.76 14.13
N ASP A 36 1.98 -7.05 14.04
CA ASP A 36 2.75 -7.77 15.05
C ASP A 36 4.25 -7.54 14.83
N ILE A 37 5.05 -7.88 15.84
CA ILE A 37 6.50 -7.66 15.83
C ILE A 37 7.23 -8.40 14.71
N PHE A 38 6.70 -9.54 14.25
CA PHE A 38 7.32 -10.30 13.17
C PHE A 38 7.13 -9.61 11.82
N LEU A 39 5.99 -8.95 11.58
CA LEU A 39 5.81 -8.10 10.39
C LEU A 39 6.81 -6.95 10.37
N HIS A 40 7.01 -6.27 11.49
CA HIS A 40 7.96 -5.17 11.58
C HIS A 40 9.40 -5.63 11.28
N ARG A 41 9.83 -6.74 11.89
CA ARG A 41 11.15 -7.33 11.63
C ARG A 41 11.30 -7.75 10.17
N ARG A 42 10.28 -8.38 9.59
CA ARG A 42 10.32 -8.82 8.20
C ARG A 42 10.36 -7.63 7.24
N ALA A 43 9.60 -6.58 7.50
CA ALA A 43 9.62 -5.36 6.70
C ALA A 43 10.99 -4.67 6.72
N ILE A 44 11.69 -4.65 7.86
CA ILE A 44 13.07 -4.15 7.92
C ILE A 44 14.01 -4.98 7.04
N ALA A 45 13.93 -6.31 7.13
CA ALA A 45 14.76 -7.20 6.32
C ALA A 45 14.50 -7.02 4.81
N ILE A 46 13.23 -6.91 4.40
CA ILE A 46 12.85 -6.62 3.01
C ILE A 46 13.40 -5.25 2.58
N ALA A 47 13.21 -4.20 3.38
CA ALA A 47 13.71 -2.88 3.03
C ALA A 47 15.24 -2.85 2.85
N GLN A 48 15.98 -3.59 3.67
CA GLN A 48 17.43 -3.74 3.53
C GLN A 48 17.81 -4.54 2.28
N GLN A 49 17.15 -5.67 2.03
CA GLN A 49 17.45 -6.57 0.91
C GLN A 49 17.28 -5.88 -0.45
N TRP A 50 16.19 -5.13 -0.64
CA TRP A 50 15.90 -4.42 -1.90
C TRP A 50 16.22 -2.92 -1.85
N ARG A 51 16.93 -2.45 -0.80
CA ARG A 51 17.35 -1.05 -0.62
C ARG A 51 16.20 -0.05 -0.76
N LEU A 52 15.04 -0.40 -0.21
CA LEU A 52 13.88 0.48 -0.21
C LEU A 52 14.14 1.69 0.69
N PRO A 53 13.68 2.90 0.31
CA PRO A 53 13.99 4.13 1.04
C PRO A 53 13.30 4.21 2.41
N ALA A 54 12.26 3.40 2.63
CA ALA A 54 11.51 3.34 3.88
C ALA A 54 10.89 1.95 4.06
N THR A 55 10.44 1.66 5.29
CA THR A 55 9.78 0.38 5.60
C THR A 55 8.30 0.35 5.25
N TYR A 56 7.66 1.45 4.89
CA TYR A 56 6.21 1.47 4.64
C TYR A 56 5.80 0.50 3.52
N ASP A 57 6.47 0.57 2.38
CA ASP A 57 6.24 -0.35 1.27
C ASP A 57 6.59 -1.79 1.63
N ALA A 58 7.69 -1.96 2.37
CA ALA A 58 8.14 -3.26 2.84
C ALA A 58 7.15 -3.94 3.80
N HIS A 59 6.33 -3.18 4.55
CA HIS A 59 5.28 -3.76 5.39
C HIS A 59 4.18 -4.42 4.57
N TYR A 60 3.79 -3.81 3.45
CA TYR A 60 2.81 -4.43 2.55
C TYR A 60 3.37 -5.70 1.93
N LEU A 61 4.65 -5.70 1.53
CA LEU A 61 5.35 -6.89 1.04
C LEU A 61 5.42 -7.99 2.10
N ALA A 62 5.76 -7.66 3.36
CA ALA A 62 5.83 -8.63 4.45
C ALA A 62 4.48 -9.30 4.74
N ILE A 63 3.38 -8.55 4.69
CA ILE A 63 2.03 -9.10 4.86
C ILE A 63 1.67 -10.01 3.68
N ALA A 64 1.90 -9.57 2.44
CA ALA A 64 1.60 -10.36 1.26
C ALA A 64 2.38 -11.68 1.23
N GLU A 65 3.67 -11.64 1.57
CA GLU A 65 4.53 -12.81 1.68
C GLU A 65 4.00 -13.80 2.74
N ARG A 66 3.66 -13.33 3.94
CA ARG A 66 3.12 -14.18 5.03
C ARG A 66 1.87 -14.96 4.60
N TYR A 67 0.99 -14.32 3.84
CA TYR A 67 -0.26 -14.91 3.39
C TYR A 67 -0.16 -15.56 2.00
N GLN A 68 1.05 -15.60 1.42
CA GLN A 68 1.29 -16.10 0.05
C GLN A 68 0.34 -15.46 -0.97
N ALA A 69 0.05 -14.17 -0.80
CA ALA A 69 -0.92 -13.44 -1.58
C ALA A 69 -0.24 -12.70 -2.75
N GLN A 70 -1.01 -12.46 -3.82
CA GLN A 70 -0.59 -11.51 -4.84
C GLN A 70 -0.67 -10.08 -4.26
N PHE A 71 0.39 -9.31 -4.45
CA PHE A 71 0.44 -7.91 -4.05
C PHE A 71 0.28 -7.02 -5.26
N TRP A 72 -0.79 -6.21 -5.26
CA TRP A 72 -1.08 -5.26 -6.31
C TRP A 72 -0.84 -3.84 -5.81
N THR A 73 -0.09 -3.05 -6.57
CA THR A 73 0.20 -1.65 -6.26
C THR A 73 0.21 -0.80 -7.52
N THR A 74 -0.10 0.48 -7.40
CA THR A 74 0.11 1.46 -8.48
C THR A 74 1.50 2.09 -8.44
N ASP A 75 2.33 1.76 -7.44
CA ASP A 75 3.70 2.26 -7.33
C ASP A 75 4.66 1.50 -8.27
N LYS A 76 4.94 2.15 -9.41
CA LYS A 76 5.90 1.64 -10.41
C LYS A 76 7.31 1.49 -9.86
N ARG A 77 7.76 2.38 -8.96
CA ARG A 77 9.12 2.35 -8.42
C ARG A 77 9.31 1.13 -7.53
N LEU A 78 8.31 0.82 -6.70
CA LEU A 78 8.32 -0.37 -5.87
C LEU A 78 8.36 -1.65 -6.73
N VAL A 79 7.51 -1.74 -7.75
CA VAL A 79 7.50 -2.89 -8.67
C VAL A 79 8.83 -3.04 -9.40
N SER A 80 9.43 -1.95 -9.88
CA SER A 80 10.76 -1.99 -10.49
C SER A 80 11.86 -2.43 -9.54
N ALA A 81 11.76 -2.08 -8.24
CA ALA A 81 12.78 -2.42 -7.25
C ALA A 81 12.77 -3.91 -6.87
N VAL A 82 11.60 -4.55 -6.85
CA VAL A 82 11.45 -5.92 -6.30
C VAL A 82 10.88 -6.94 -7.28
N GLY A 83 10.24 -6.53 -8.36
CA GLY A 83 9.40 -7.38 -9.22
C GLY A 83 10.15 -8.43 -10.01
N THR A 84 11.48 -8.32 -10.15
CA THR A 84 12.32 -9.38 -10.73
C THR A 84 12.43 -10.59 -9.79
N ASP A 85 12.56 -10.36 -8.48
CA ASP A 85 12.72 -11.44 -7.49
C ASP A 85 11.38 -11.87 -6.89
N LEU A 86 10.48 -10.90 -6.69
CA LEU A 86 9.17 -11.11 -6.07
C LEU A 86 8.08 -11.12 -7.15
N THR A 87 7.94 -12.26 -7.84
CA THR A 87 7.02 -12.43 -8.98
C THR A 87 5.52 -12.30 -8.63
N TRP A 88 5.19 -12.28 -7.33
CA TRP A 88 3.84 -12.02 -6.82
C TRP A 88 3.55 -10.52 -6.61
N VAL A 89 4.52 -9.63 -6.85
CA VAL A 89 4.34 -8.17 -6.84
C VAL A 89 3.98 -7.72 -8.25
N ARG A 90 2.81 -7.08 -8.39
CA ARG A 90 2.24 -6.70 -9.68
C ARG A 90 1.87 -5.22 -9.72
N LEU A 91 2.19 -4.59 -10.84
CA LEU A 91 1.71 -3.25 -11.14
C LEU A 91 0.22 -3.33 -11.53
N TRP A 92 -0.63 -2.64 -10.77
CA TRP A 92 -2.00 -2.40 -11.18
C TRP A 92 -2.02 -1.30 -12.24
N THR A 93 -2.35 -1.68 -13.47
CA THR A 93 -2.73 -0.75 -14.53
C THR A 93 -4.25 -0.82 -14.66
N ALA A 94 -4.93 0.33 -14.62
CA ALA A 94 -6.33 0.36 -15.03
C ALA A 94 -6.45 -0.23 -16.45
N ALA A 95 -7.52 -0.99 -16.69
CA ALA A 95 -7.82 -1.44 -18.05
C ALA A 95 -7.94 -0.20 -18.97
N PRO A 96 -7.46 -0.25 -20.22
CA PRO A 96 -7.76 0.79 -21.18
C PRO A 96 -9.29 0.89 -21.33
N GLU A 97 -9.81 2.11 -21.29
CA GLU A 97 -11.21 2.43 -21.61
C GLU A 97 -11.58 1.99 -23.02
#